data_AF-A0A2V8TCC1-F1
#
_entry.id   AF-A0A2V8TCC1-F1
#
_cell.length_a   1.000
_cell.length_b   1.000
_cell.length_c   1.000
_cell.angle_alpha   90.00
_cell.angle_beta   90.00
_cell.angle_gamma   90.00
#
_symmetry.space_group_name_H-M   'P 1'
#
loop_
_entity.id
_entity.type
_entity.pdbx_description
1 polymer ?
#
loop_
_entity_poly.entity_id
_entity_poly.type
_entity_poly.pdbx_seq_one_letter_code
_entity_poly.pdbx_strand_id
1 'polypeptide(L)' 'MPEGPGQRLFGTDGIRGVAGRFPLDTTTVARIGRSLVLNLGRELGREPRILIGRDTRE' A
#
# COMPACT_ATOMS: atom_id res chain seq x y z
N MET A 1 -3.39 -14.32 -7.04
CA MET A 1 -1.97 -14.06 -6.72
C MET A 1 -1.27 -13.73 -8.04
N PRO A 2 -0.34 -12.78 -8.12
CA PRO A 2 0.22 -12.35 -9.41
C PRO A 2 0.81 -13.53 -10.16
N GLU A 3 0.44 -13.68 -11.43
CA GLU A 3 0.81 -14.80 -12.29
C GLU A 3 2.14 -14.56 -13.02
N GLY A 4 3.17 -14.09 -12.32
CA GLY A 4 4.48 -13.89 -12.95
C GLY A 4 5.59 -13.45 -12.01
N PRO A 5 6.87 -13.68 -12.38
CA PRO A 5 8.01 -13.38 -11.53
C PRO A 5 8.22 -11.86 -11.39
N GLY A 6 8.25 -11.38 -10.15
CA GLY A 6 8.91 -10.13 -9.78
C GLY A 6 8.29 -8.83 -10.28
N GLN A 7 6.96 -8.69 -10.35
CA GLN A 7 6.37 -7.39 -10.67
C GLN A 7 6.68 -6.38 -9.55
N ARG A 8 7.51 -5.36 -9.87
CA ARG A 8 7.89 -4.31 -8.91
C ARG A 8 6.65 -3.50 -8.54
N LEU A 9 6.13 -3.72 -7.32
CA LEU A 9 4.93 -3.03 -6.84
C LEU A 9 5.16 -1.54 -6.61
N PHE A 10 6.35 -1.16 -6.15
CA PHE A 10 6.69 0.23 -5.85
C PHE A 10 7.54 0.84 -6.96
N GLY A 11 7.02 1.84 -7.66
CA GLY A 11 7.78 2.73 -8.54
C GLY A 11 8.21 4.02 -7.82
N THR A 12 8.64 5.03 -8.57
CA THR A 12 8.93 6.38 -8.05
C THR A 12 7.72 6.99 -7.36
N ASP A 13 6.53 6.74 -7.90
CA ASP A 13 5.26 7.29 -7.44
C ASP A 13 4.45 6.31 -6.56
N GLY A 14 5.11 5.33 -5.95
CA GLY A 14 4.45 4.28 -5.18
C GLY A 14 3.81 3.19 -6.04
N ILE A 15 2.69 2.63 -5.56
CA ILE A 15 1.96 1.54 -6.24
C ILE A 15 0.92 2.14 -7.19
N ARG A 16 0.95 1.72 -8.45
CA ARG A 16 -0.03 2.11 -9.48
C ARG A 16 -0.71 0.90 -10.09
N GLY A 17 -1.95 1.09 -10.54
CA GLY A 17 -2.77 0.06 -11.13
C GLY A 17 -4.17 0.56 -11.46
N VAL A 18 -5.03 -0.34 -11.90
CA VAL A 18 -6.46 -0.06 -12.11
C VAL A 18 -7.19 -0.26 -10.78
N ALA A 19 -8.03 0.70 -10.39
CA ALA A 19 -8.83 0.61 -9.17
C ALA A 19 -9.64 -0.71 -9.13
N GLY A 20 -9.66 -1.38 -7.98
CA GLY A 20 -10.37 -2.65 -7.80
C GLY A 20 -9.70 -3.87 -8.45
N ARG A 21 -8.55 -3.70 -9.11
CA ARG A 21 -7.73 -4.80 -9.64
C ARG A 21 -6.38 -4.80 -8.96
N PHE A 22 -5.77 -5.97 -8.83
CA PHE A 22 -4.39 -6.06 -8.35
C PHE A 22 -3.48 -5.11 -9.16
N PRO A 23 -2.62 -4.30 -8.50
CA PRO A 23 -2.33 -4.27 -7.05
C PRO A 23 -3.18 -3.30 -6.20
N LEU A 24 -4.21 -2.65 -6.77
CA LEU A 24 -5.10 -1.69 -6.08
C LEU A 24 -6.48 -2.28 -5.73
N ASP A 25 -6.58 -3.60 -5.57
CA ASP A 25 -7.78 -4.23 -5.02
C ASP A 25 -7.85 -4.05 -3.49
N THR A 26 -9.05 -4.12 -2.93
CA THR A 26 -9.31 -3.88 -1.50
C THR A 26 -8.46 -4.75 -0.58
N THR A 27 -8.23 -6.02 -0.96
CA THR A 27 -7.48 -6.97 -0.12
C THR A 27 -6.00 -6.59 -0.09
N THR A 28 -5.44 -6.25 -1.24
CA THR A 28 -4.04 -5.83 -1.35
C THR A 28 -3.79 -4.50 -0.64
N VAL A 29 -4.66 -3.50 -0.83
CA VAL A 29 -4.56 -2.19 -0.15
C VAL A 29 -4.64 -2.34 1.37
N ALA A 30 -5.58 -3.15 1.88
CA ALA A 30 -5.71 -3.40 3.32
C ALA A 30 -4.44 -4.05 3.91
N ARG A 31 -3.82 -4.99 3.18
CA ARG A 31 -2.56 -5.63 3.59
C ARG A 31 -1.40 -4.63 3.64
N ILE A 32 -1.33 -3.70 2.68
CA ILE A 32 -0.33 -2.63 2.66
C ILE A 32 -0.50 -1.68 3.85
N GLY A 33 -1.73 -1.25 4.14
CA GLY A 33 -2.00 -0.38 5.30
C GLY A 33 -1.58 -1.04 6.62
N ARG A 34 -1.90 -2.33 6.80
CA ARG A 34 -1.47 -3.10 7.98
C ARG A 34 0.05 -3.22 8.08
N SER A 35 0.74 -3.52 6.98
CA SER A 35 2.20 -3.64 7.01
C SER A 35 2.87 -2.30 7.32
N LEU A 36 2.33 -1.19 6.81
CA LEU A 36 2.81 0.16 7.09
C LEU A 36 2.78 0.47 8.59
N VAL A 37 1.64 0.29 9.26
CA VAL A 37 1.50 0.57 10.70
C VAL A 37 2.44 -0.31 11.53
N LEU A 38 2.51 -1.61 11.22
CA LEU A 38 3.37 -2.54 11.96
C LEU A 38 4.86 -2.20 11.82
N ASN A 39 5.31 -1.85 10.61
CA ASN A 39 6.71 -1.53 10.38
C ASN A 39 7.09 -0.17 10.99
N LEU A 40 6.27 0.86 10.78
CA LEU A 40 6.51 2.18 11.38
C LEU A 40 6.47 2.14 12.91
N GLY A 41 5.54 1.38 13.49
CA GLY A 41 5.45 1.23 14.94
C GLY A 41 6.70 0.60 15.54
N ARG A 42 7.26 -0.41 14.87
CA ARG A 42 8.52 -1.05 15.27
C ARG A 42 9.71 -0.10 15.14
N GLU A 43 9.79 0.64 14.03
CA GLU A 43 10.90 1.56 13.77
C GLU A 43 10.90 2.78 14.70
N LEU A 44 9.72 3.33 14.99
CA LEU A 44 9.57 4.50 15.86
C LEU A 44 9.52 4.16 17.35
N GLY A 45 9.30 2.89 17.72
CA GLY A 45 9.10 2.46 19.11
C GLY A 45 7.81 2.99 19.76
N ARG A 46 6.83 3.42 18.95
CA ARG A 46 5.54 3.98 19.39
C ARG A 46 4.50 3.88 18.28
N GLU A 47 3.23 4.08 18.62
CA GLU A 47 2.16 4.14 17.63
C GLU A 47 2.41 5.27 16.62
N PRO A 48 2.43 4.99 15.30
CA PRO A 48 2.64 6.00 14.27
C PRO A 48 1.40 6.89 14.12
N ARG A 49 1.61 8.17 13.84
CA ARG A 49 0.55 9.10 13.42
C ARG A 49 0.64 9.23 11.91
N ILE A 50 -0.46 8.93 11.21
CA ILE A 50 -0.49 8.86 9.73
C ILE A 50 -1.48 9.91 9.22
N LEU A 51 -1.03 10.76 8.29
CA LEU A 51 -1.89 11.65 7.52
C LEU A 51 -2.21 10.99 6.18
N ILE A 52 -3.49 10.85 5.86
CA ILE A 52 -3.96 10.25 4.60
C ILE A 52 -4.56 11.35 3.74
N GLY A 53 -3.96 11.58 2.57
CA GLY A 53 -4.52 12.41 1.51
C GLY A 53 -5.08 11.55 0.40
N ARG A 54 -6.24 11.92 -0.15
CA ARG A 54 -6.85 11.29 -1.33
C ARG A 54 -7.14 12.38 -2.36
N ASP A 55 -6.80 12.10 -3.60
CA ASP A 55 -7.25 12.90 -4.74
C ASP A 55 -8.74 12.62 -5.04
N THR A 56 -9.40 13.48 -5.80
CA THR A 56 -10.83 13.35 -6.14
C THR A 56 -11.11 12.28 -7.20
N ARG A 57 -10.11 11.50 -7.62
CA ARG A 57 -10.29 10.39 -8.57
C ARG A 57 -11.10 9.26 -7.92
N GLU A 58 -12.03 8.72 -8.69
CA GLU A 58 -12.94 7.64 -8.29
C GLU A 58 -12.19 6.32 -8.05
#